data_AF-A0A453NFU3-F1
#
_entry.id   AF-A0A453NFU3-F1
#
_cell.length_a   1.000
_cell.length_b   1.000
_cell.length_c   1.000
_cell.angle_alpha   90.00
_cell.angle_beta   90.00
_cell.angle_gamma   90.00
#
_symmetry.space_group_name_H-M   'P 1'
#
loop_
_entity.id
_entity.type
_entity.pdbx_description
1 polymer ?
#
loop_
_entity_poly.entity_id
_entity_poly.type
_entity_poly.pdbx_seq_one_letter_code
_entity_poly.pdbx_strand_id
1 'polypeptide(L)'
;MEVEAFTPLETRRHICRLANAVRVLSALGFTLTVELIIQTAEAGLSSDVEINNMLGAEFYVQTAEREAKRRADLSRRMNGPR
;
A
#
# COMPACT_ATOMS: atom_id res chain seq x y z
N MET A 1 -36.22 3.43 18.80
CA MET A 1 -35.66 3.50 17.43
C MET A 1 -34.20 3.10 17.59
N GLU A 2 -33.86 1.87 17.26
CA GLU A 2 -32.47 1.40 17.31
C GLU A 2 -31.68 2.18 16.26
N VAL A 3 -30.63 2.88 16.69
CA VAL A 3 -29.73 3.57 15.76
C VAL A 3 -28.89 2.47 15.12
N GLU A 4 -29.12 2.16 13.84
CA GLU A 4 -28.22 1.30 13.08
C GLU A 4 -26.79 1.84 13.22
N ALA A 5 -25.91 1.06 13.83
CA ALA A 5 -24.50 1.42 14.02
C ALA A 5 -23.77 1.31 12.67
N PHE A 6 -23.84 2.37 11.86
CA PHE A 6 -23.10 2.44 10.60
C PHE A 6 -21.60 2.42 10.84
N THR A 7 -20.85 1.73 9.97
CA THR A 7 -19.39 1.82 9.97
C THR A 7 -18.95 3.27 9.71
N PRO A 8 -18.17 3.90 10.62
CA PRO A 8 -17.74 5.29 10.46
C PRO A 8 -17.08 5.54 9.10
N LEU A 9 -17.26 6.75 8.56
CA LEU A 9 -16.68 7.11 7.25
C LEU A 9 -15.16 6.91 7.22
N GLU A 10 -14.49 7.27 8.31
CA GLU A 10 -13.05 7.07 8.47
C GLU A 10 -12.65 5.60 8.38
N THR A 11 -13.37 4.71 9.07
CA THR A 11 -13.14 3.27 9.01
C THR A 11 -13.36 2.73 7.61
N ARG A 12 -14.41 3.17 6.91
CA ARG A 12 -14.66 2.78 5.51
C ARG A 12 -13.53 3.24 4.59
N ARG A 13 -13.03 4.46 4.77
CA ARG A 13 -11.88 4.98 4.01
C ARG A 13 -10.62 4.14 4.23
N HIS A 14 -10.35 3.72 5.46
CA HIS A 14 -9.24 2.82 5.78
C HIS A 14 -9.38 1.46 5.10
N ILE A 15 -10.58 0.86 5.16
CA ILE A 15 -10.88 -0.41 4.46
C ILE A 15 -10.61 -0.27 2.95
N CYS A 16 -11.08 0.80 2.32
CA CYS A 16 -10.86 1.03 0.88
C CYS A 16 -9.38 1.21 0.54
N ARG A 17 -8.59 1.91 1.38
CA ARG A 17 -7.14 2.03 1.16
C ARG A 17 -6.43 0.68 1.21
N LEU A 18 -6.76 -0.16 2.20
CA LEU A 18 -6.20 -1.51 2.32
C LEU A 18 -6.58 -2.37 1.12
N ALA A 19 -7.84 -2.31 0.68
CA ALA A 19 -8.30 -3.01 -0.52
C ALA A 19 -7.55 -2.55 -1.78
N ASN A 20 -7.31 -1.24 -1.93
CA ASN A 20 -6.55 -0.70 -3.06
C ASN A 20 -5.08 -1.11 -3.01
N ALA A 21 -4.46 -1.13 -1.83
CA ALA A 21 -3.11 -1.66 -1.65
C ALA A 21 -3.02 -3.13 -2.12
N VAL A 22 -3.95 -3.99 -1.70
CA VAL A 22 -4.02 -5.39 -2.17
C VAL A 22 -4.13 -5.47 -3.71
N ARG A 23 -5.00 -4.64 -4.31
CA ARG A 23 -5.18 -4.61 -5.77
C ARG A 23 -3.91 -4.19 -6.51
N VAL A 24 -3.26 -3.11 -6.07
CA VAL A 24 -2.02 -2.60 -6.68
C VAL A 24 -0.93 -3.65 -6.60
N LEU A 25 -0.69 -4.21 -5.41
CA LEU A 25 0.33 -5.24 -5.18
C LEU A 25 0.06 -6.50 -6.03
N SER A 26 -1.20 -6.95 -6.11
CA SER A 26 -1.58 -8.12 -6.91
C SER A 26 -1.33 -7.88 -8.40
N ALA A 27 -1.69 -6.70 -8.90
CA ALA A 27 -1.51 -6.36 -10.31
C ALA A 27 -0.04 -6.15 -10.70
N LEU A 28 0.83 -5.77 -9.74
CA LEU A 28 2.28 -5.74 -9.92
C LEU A 28 2.95 -7.13 -9.76
N GLY A 29 2.19 -8.17 -9.39
CA GLY A 29 2.71 -9.51 -9.17
C GLY A 29 3.54 -9.65 -7.90
N PHE A 30 3.31 -8.81 -6.88
CA PHE A 30 4.04 -8.85 -5.62
C PHE A 30 3.39 -9.81 -4.61
N THR A 31 4.21 -10.39 -3.75
CA THR A 31 3.73 -11.20 -2.62
C THR A 31 2.90 -10.35 -1.67
N LEU A 32 1.73 -10.85 -1.28
CA LEU A 32 0.84 -10.18 -0.34
C LEU A 32 1.17 -10.58 1.09
N THR A 33 2.00 -9.78 1.76
CA THR A 33 2.19 -9.87 3.22
C THR A 33 1.43 -8.75 3.91
N VAL A 34 1.03 -8.98 5.16
CA VAL A 34 0.35 -7.95 5.98
C VAL A 34 1.18 -6.66 6.04
N GLU A 35 2.49 -6.79 6.23
CA GLU A 35 3.40 -5.65 6.29
C GLU A 35 3.44 -4.86 4.98
N LEU A 36 3.51 -5.53 3.82
CA LEU A 36 3.56 -4.85 2.52
C LEU A 36 2.23 -4.15 2.20
N ILE A 37 1.10 -4.74 2.60
CA ILE A 37 -0.22 -4.13 2.45
C ILE A 37 -0.33 -2.86 3.29
N ILE A 38 0.06 -2.92 4.56
CA ILE A 38 0.04 -1.76 5.47
C ILE A 38 0.95 -0.66 4.93
N GLN A 39 2.21 -0.98 4.58
CA GLN A 39 3.16 -0.01 4.04
C GLN A 39 2.65 0.65 2.75
N THR A 40 1.98 -0.10 1.87
CA THR A 40 1.41 0.45 0.63
C THR A 40 0.20 1.36 0.92
N ALA A 41 -0.66 1.00 1.87
CA ALA A 41 -1.78 1.85 2.28
C ALA A 41 -1.30 3.15 2.95
N GLU A 42 -0.29 3.08 3.81
CA GLU A 42 0.34 4.24 4.46
C GLU A 42 1.15 5.10 3.48
N ALA A 43 1.75 4.49 2.46
CA ALA A 43 2.40 5.21 1.37
C ALA A 43 1.41 6.14 0.64
N GLY A 44 0.21 5.64 0.35
CA GLY A 44 -0.86 6.47 -0.22
C GLY A 44 -1.26 7.63 0.69
N LEU A 45 -1.38 7.37 2.00
CA LEU A 45 -1.73 8.40 2.97
C LEU A 45 -0.64 9.48 3.11
N SER A 46 0.62 9.08 3.24
CA SER A 46 1.75 10.00 3.44
C SER A 46 2.11 10.82 2.21
N SER A 47 1.72 10.37 1.02
CA SER A 47 1.87 11.09 -0.24
C SER A 47 0.61 11.86 -0.64
N ASP A 48 -0.36 12.02 0.26
CA ASP A 48 -1.66 12.68 0.03
C ASP A 48 -2.41 12.16 -1.20
N VAL A 49 -2.26 10.86 -1.48
CA VAL A 49 -2.94 10.20 -2.59
C VAL A 49 -4.35 9.84 -2.13
N GLU A 50 -5.34 10.46 -2.76
CA GLU A 50 -6.74 10.08 -2.55
C GLU A 50 -6.99 8.61 -2.91
N ILE A 51 -7.96 7.99 -2.24
CA ILE A 51 -8.30 6.58 -2.41
C ILE A 51 -8.48 6.22 -3.88
N ASN A 52 -9.17 7.08 -4.64
CA ASN A 52 -9.44 6.85 -6.07
C ASN A 52 -8.17 6.94 -6.93
N ASN A 53 -7.18 7.72 -6.50
CA ASN A 53 -5.92 7.92 -7.21
C ASN A 53 -4.91 6.80 -6.94
N MET A 54 -5.10 6.00 -5.89
CA MET A 54 -4.26 4.81 -5.62
C MET A 54 -4.32 3.77 -6.74
N LEU A 55 -5.35 3.80 -7.59
CA LEU A 55 -5.45 2.89 -8.74
C LEU A 55 -4.91 3.51 -10.04
N GLY A 56 -4.36 4.73 -9.97
CA GLY A 56 -3.73 5.41 -11.10
C GLY A 56 -2.31 4.88 -11.38
N ALA A 57 -1.86 5.03 -12.62
CA ALA A 57 -0.56 4.53 -13.08
C ALA A 57 0.62 5.07 -12.24
N GLU A 58 0.55 6.33 -11.81
CA GLU A 58 1.58 6.94 -10.97
C GLU A 58 1.78 6.18 -9.65
N PHE A 59 0.70 5.81 -8.97
CA PHE A 59 0.79 5.09 -7.71
C PHE A 59 1.34 3.67 -7.88
N TYR A 60 1.03 3.02 -9.01
CA TYR A 60 1.62 1.73 -9.39
C TYR A 60 3.14 1.83 -9.57
N VAL A 61 3.60 2.83 -10.32
CA VAL A 61 5.04 3.06 -10.55
C VAL A 61 5.76 3.33 -9.23
N GLN A 62 5.23 4.25 -8.41
CA GLN A 62 5.81 4.55 -7.10
C GLN A 62 5.87 3.32 -6.19
N THR A 63 4.83 2.48 -6.19
CA THR A 63 4.80 1.24 -5.40
C THR A 63 5.88 0.25 -5.88
N ALA A 64 6.04 0.10 -7.19
CA ALA A 64 7.06 -0.77 -7.78
C ALA A 64 8.48 -0.30 -7.47
N GLU A 65 8.75 1.01 -7.59
CA GLU A 65 10.03 1.62 -7.26
C GLU A 65 10.40 1.44 -5.79
N ARG A 66 9.44 1.64 -4.88
CA ARG A 66 9.64 1.42 -3.44
C ARG A 66 10.02 -0.03 -3.14
N GLU A 67 9.34 -1.00 -3.75
CA GLU A 67 9.66 -2.42 -3.56
C GLU A 67 11.03 -2.79 -4.14
N ALA A 68 11.38 -2.26 -5.32
CA ALA A 68 12.69 -2.46 -5.92
C ALA A 68 13.81 -1.91 -5.01
N LYS A 69 13.63 -0.70 -4.46
CA LYS A 69 14.55 -0.10 -3.49
C LYS A 69 14.69 -0.95 -2.23
N ARG A 70 13.57 -1.40 -1.66
CA ARG A 70 13.56 -2.27 -0.46
C ARG A 70 14.38 -3.54 -0.69
N ARG A 71 14.18 -4.21 -1.83
CA ARG A 71 14.95 -5.42 -2.19
C ARG A 71 16.44 -5.13 -2.36
N ALA A 72 16.79 -4.03 -3.04
CA ALA A 72 18.18 -3.62 -3.20
C ALA A 72 18.87 -3.34 -1.85
N ASP A 73 18.18 -2.69 -0.92
CA ASP A 73 18.69 -2.42 0.43
C ASP A 73 18.90 -3.70 1.23
N LEU A 74 17.97 -4.65 1.15
CA LEU A 74 18.11 -5.99 1.75
C LEU A 74 19.33 -6.73 1.18
N SER A 75 19.50 -6.74 -0.14
CA SER A 75 20.65 -7.37 -0.78
C SER A 75 21.98 -6.72 -0.38
N ARG A 76 22.03 -5.38 -0.25
CA ARG A 76 23.23 -4.67 0.24
C ARG A 76 23.59 -5.06 1.66
N ARG A 77 22.59 -5.13 2.55
CA ARG A 77 22.80 -5.54 3.96
C ARG A 77 23.30 -6.98 4.07
N MET A 78 22.78 -7.88 3.24
CA MET A 78 23.22 -9.28 3.21
C MET A 78 24.64 -9.45 2.64
N ASN A 79 25.03 -8.62 1.67
CA ASN A 79 26.30 -8.80 0.97
C ASN A 79 27.49 -8.07 1.62
N GLY A 80 27.26 -7.16 2.57
CA GLY A 80 28.30 -6.40 3.28
C GLY A 80 29.20 -5.54 2.35
N PRO A 81 30.00 -4.59 2.89
CA PRO A 81 31.12 -4.03 2.14
C PRO A 81 32.13 -5.16 1.93
N ARG A 82 32.47 -5.46 0.67
CA ARG A 82 33.63 -6.28 0.35
C ARG A 82 34.91 -5.56 0.75
#